data_AF-C8VXI5-F1
#
_entry.id   AF-C8VXI5-F1
#
_cell.length_a   1.000
_cell.length_b   1.000
_cell.length_c   1.000
_cell.angle_alpha   90.00
_cell.angle_beta   90.00
_cell.angle_gamma   90.00
#
_symmetry.space_group_name_H-M   'P 1'
#
loop_
_entity.id
_entity.type
_entity.pdbx_description
1 polymer ?
#
loop_
_entity_poly.entity_id
_entity_poly.type
_entity_poly.pdbx_seq_one_letter_code
_entity_poly.pdbx_strand_id
1 'polypeptide(L)'
;MLTEEERAEAIWTYCIAREKVLKRLVEKNIMPQYLADTLSERMLEQLNVNDIPGFRRSSVGEAMIAKRIQIAFPDNTYMSLTEIARQKDTEVPSYVIQSWLRNYGTIEFLRLWEKESNPKFVDEECTALIERMKSSSFTLTLKQWIANTGAVGITSKQGKNGGTFAHPDIACEFSMWIDPAYRLDVVKKFRMASIEK
;
A
#
# COMPACT_ATOMS: atom_id res chain seq x y z
N MET A 1 27.01 -9.71 -29.87
CA MET A 1 26.36 -9.65 -28.55
C MET A 1 25.04 -8.95 -28.75
N LEU A 2 23.93 -9.50 -28.22
CA LEU A 2 22.64 -8.80 -28.22
C LEU A 2 22.80 -7.45 -27.51
N THR A 3 22.23 -6.40 -28.08
CA THR A 3 22.11 -5.09 -27.45
C THR A 3 21.25 -5.20 -26.19
N GLU A 4 21.33 -4.19 -25.33
CA GLU A 4 20.57 -4.17 -24.08
C GLU A 4 19.05 -4.14 -24.33
N GLU A 5 18.62 -3.44 -25.40
CA GLU A 5 17.24 -3.41 -25.89
C GLU A 5 16.79 -4.78 -26.43
N GLU A 6 17.62 -5.45 -27.22
CA GLU A 6 17.31 -6.79 -27.76
C GLU A 6 17.18 -7.84 -26.64
N ARG A 7 17.94 -7.69 -25.55
CA ARG A 7 17.82 -8.54 -24.36
C ARG A 7 16.51 -8.27 -23.61
N ALA A 8 16.15 -7.01 -23.42
CA ALA A 8 14.90 -6.60 -22.80
C ALA A 8 13.68 -7.15 -23.56
N GLU A 9 13.70 -7.02 -24.90
CA GLU A 9 12.64 -7.49 -25.78
C GLU A 9 12.52 -9.02 -25.79
N ALA A 10 13.66 -9.73 -25.77
CA ALA A 10 13.68 -11.19 -25.68
C ALA A 10 13.11 -11.69 -24.35
N ILE A 11 13.46 -11.05 -23.23
CA ILE A 11 12.94 -11.37 -21.91
C ILE A 11 11.43 -11.11 -21.87
N TRP A 12 10.97 -9.96 -22.34
CA TRP A 12 9.55 -9.60 -22.35
C TRP A 12 8.71 -10.57 -23.21
N THR A 13 9.19 -10.90 -24.41
CA THR A 13 8.54 -11.83 -25.33
C THR A 13 8.42 -13.23 -24.71
N TYR A 14 9.46 -13.69 -24.03
CA TYR A 14 9.47 -14.96 -23.31
C TYR A 14 8.41 -15.01 -22.21
N CYS A 15 8.22 -13.92 -21.47
CA CYS A 15 7.23 -13.83 -20.39
C CYS A 15 5.80 -13.88 -20.92
N ILE A 16 5.49 -13.10 -21.94
CA ILE A 16 4.16 -13.10 -22.58
C ILE A 16 3.83 -14.49 -23.15
N ALA A 17 4.80 -15.13 -23.80
CA ALA A 17 4.61 -16.47 -24.36
C ALA A 17 4.28 -17.49 -23.27
N ARG A 18 4.95 -17.43 -22.12
CA ARG A 18 4.71 -18.33 -20.99
C ARG A 18 3.40 -18.07 -20.26
N GLU A 19 3.00 -16.81 -20.06
CA GLU A 19 1.68 -16.48 -19.50
C GLU A 19 0.55 -17.04 -20.36
N LYS A 20 0.66 -16.92 -21.69
CA LYS A 20 -0.29 -17.54 -22.63
C LYS A 20 -0.31 -19.06 -22.52
N VAL A 21 0.84 -19.69 -22.27
CA VAL A 21 0.93 -21.15 -22.07
C VAL A 21 0.25 -21.56 -20.76
N LEU A 22 0.55 -20.88 -19.64
CA LEU A 22 -0.08 -21.17 -18.34
C LEU A 22 -1.60 -21.06 -18.43
N LYS A 23 -2.12 -19.98 -19.04
CA LYS A 23 -3.55 -19.79 -19.26
C LYS A 23 -4.16 -20.94 -20.06
N ARG A 24 -3.52 -21.37 -21.16
CA ARG A 24 -3.96 -22.52 -21.96
C ARG A 24 -3.94 -23.84 -21.20
N LEU A 25 -2.97 -24.04 -20.30
CA LEU A 25 -2.88 -25.25 -19.47
C LEU A 25 -4.03 -25.31 -18.47
N VAL A 26 -4.42 -24.18 -17.89
CA VAL A 26 -5.61 -24.10 -17.02
C VAL A 26 -6.89 -24.31 -17.82
N GLU A 27 -7.06 -23.65 -18.97
CA GLU A 27 -8.22 -23.82 -19.85
C GLU A 27 -8.43 -25.29 -20.28
N LYS A 28 -7.35 -26.05 -20.40
CA LYS A 28 -7.38 -27.49 -20.74
C LYS A 28 -7.51 -28.41 -19.53
N ASN A 29 -7.70 -27.88 -18.31
CA ASN A 29 -7.71 -28.64 -17.05
C ASN A 29 -6.45 -29.50 -16.83
N ILE A 30 -5.31 -29.12 -17.43
CA ILE A 30 -4.03 -29.81 -17.26
C ILE A 30 -3.36 -29.34 -15.96
N MET A 31 -3.66 -28.11 -15.53
CA MET A 31 -3.08 -27.48 -14.35
C MET A 31 -4.17 -26.74 -13.56
N PRO A 32 -4.19 -26.85 -12.22
CA PRO A 32 -5.10 -26.06 -11.40
C PRO A 32 -4.67 -24.58 -11.35
N GLN A 33 -5.64 -23.66 -11.26
CA GLN A 33 -5.40 -22.22 -11.30
C GLN A 33 -4.38 -21.75 -10.26
N TYR A 34 -4.45 -22.25 -9.02
CA TYR A 34 -3.51 -21.85 -7.95
C TYR A 34 -2.05 -22.15 -8.30
N LEU A 35 -1.80 -23.25 -9.03
CA LEU A 35 -0.45 -23.65 -9.45
C LEU A 35 0.04 -22.76 -10.60
N ALA A 36 -0.85 -22.38 -11.52
CA ALA A 36 -0.55 -21.41 -12.56
C ALA A 36 -0.21 -20.04 -11.96
N ASP A 37 -0.97 -19.60 -10.96
CA ASP A 37 -0.74 -18.33 -10.26
C ASP A 37 0.61 -18.35 -9.52
N THR A 38 0.91 -19.43 -8.79
CA THR A 38 2.19 -19.59 -8.08
C THR A 38 3.38 -19.59 -9.05
N LEU A 39 3.24 -20.26 -10.21
CA LEU A 39 4.29 -20.28 -11.23
C LEU A 39 4.46 -18.92 -11.90
N SER A 40 3.37 -18.21 -12.17
CA SER A 40 3.38 -16.84 -12.67
C SER A 40 4.12 -15.91 -11.70
N GLU A 41 3.81 -15.98 -10.41
CA GLU A 41 4.46 -15.17 -9.37
C GLU A 41 5.96 -15.48 -9.27
N ARG A 42 6.36 -16.75 -9.24
CA ARG A 42 7.79 -17.13 -9.23
C ARG A 42 8.53 -16.69 -10.49
N MET A 43 7.87 -16.63 -11.65
CA MET A 43 8.48 -16.11 -12.87
C MET A 43 8.61 -14.59 -12.83
N LEU A 44 7.63 -13.88 -12.28
CA LEU A 44 7.69 -12.44 -12.06
C LEU A 44 8.78 -12.05 -11.04
N GLU A 45 9.00 -12.86 -10.01
CA GLU A 45 10.11 -12.68 -9.06
C GLU A 45 11.49 -12.83 -9.69
N GLN A 46 11.62 -13.69 -10.71
CA GLN A 46 12.86 -13.83 -11.50
C GLN A 46 13.09 -12.66 -12.46
N LEU A 47 12.05 -11.87 -12.72
CA LEU A 47 12.10 -10.66 -13.54
C LEU A 47 12.27 -9.45 -12.62
N ASN A 48 13.49 -9.18 -12.20
CA ASN A 48 13.77 -7.90 -11.57
C ASN A 48 13.67 -6.80 -12.64
N VAL A 49 12.48 -6.20 -12.75
CA VAL A 49 12.18 -5.13 -13.73
C VAL A 49 13.14 -3.94 -13.59
N ASN A 50 13.79 -3.80 -12.43
CA ASN A 50 14.82 -2.79 -12.18
C ASN A 50 16.13 -3.04 -12.93
N ASP A 51 16.37 -4.25 -13.43
CA ASP A 51 17.58 -4.62 -14.17
C ASP A 51 17.40 -4.47 -15.70
N ILE A 52 16.26 -3.92 -16.14
CA ILE A 52 15.95 -3.70 -17.57
C ILE A 52 15.85 -2.19 -17.84
N PRO A 53 16.94 -1.54 -18.30
CA PRO A 53 16.92 -0.11 -18.61
C PRO A 53 15.95 0.21 -19.74
N GLY A 54 15.15 1.27 -19.58
CA GLY A 54 14.21 1.73 -20.60
C GLY A 54 12.92 0.91 -20.75
N PHE A 55 12.70 -0.10 -19.91
CA PHE A 55 11.44 -0.85 -19.90
C PHE A 55 10.25 0.06 -19.57
N ARG A 56 9.29 0.15 -20.48
CA ARG A 56 7.98 0.78 -20.23
C ARG A 56 6.89 -0.29 -20.16
N ARG A 57 6.05 -0.22 -19.12
CA ARG A 57 4.87 -1.08 -19.01
C ARG A 57 3.90 -0.74 -20.14
N SER A 58 3.37 -1.77 -20.79
CA SER A 58 2.28 -1.58 -21.76
C SER A 58 1.02 -1.06 -21.09
N SER A 59 0.15 -0.37 -21.84
CA SER A 59 -1.17 0.07 -21.34
C SER A 59 -2.01 -1.08 -20.76
N VAL A 60 -1.85 -2.28 -21.31
CA VAL A 60 -2.48 -3.51 -20.82
C VAL A 60 -1.87 -3.96 -19.50
N GLY A 61 -0.55 -3.88 -19.34
CA GLY A 61 0.16 -4.18 -18.10
C GLY A 61 -0.22 -3.23 -16.96
N GLU A 62 -0.32 -1.93 -17.26
CA GLU A 62 -0.84 -0.91 -16.33
C GLU A 62 -2.28 -1.23 -15.90
N ALA A 63 -3.15 -1.56 -16.84
CA ALA A 63 -4.54 -1.93 -16.54
C ALA A 63 -4.65 -3.22 -15.70
N MET A 64 -3.78 -4.21 -15.92
CA MET A 64 -3.75 -5.44 -15.11
C MET A 64 -3.29 -5.16 -13.68
N ILE A 65 -2.28 -4.32 -13.48
CA ILE A 65 -1.81 -3.91 -12.15
C ILE A 65 -2.90 -3.10 -11.45
N ALA A 66 -3.50 -2.11 -12.11
CA ALA A 66 -4.60 -1.33 -11.56
C ALA A 66 -5.77 -2.23 -11.13
N LYS A 67 -6.14 -3.22 -11.96
CA LYS A 67 -7.15 -4.21 -11.60
C LYS A 67 -6.74 -5.07 -10.41
N ARG A 68 -5.47 -5.48 -10.33
CA ARG A 68 -4.95 -6.28 -9.20
C ARG A 68 -4.88 -5.45 -7.91
N ILE A 69 -4.54 -4.17 -8.00
CA ILE A 69 -4.63 -3.20 -6.90
C ILE A 69 -6.08 -3.04 -6.47
N GLN A 70 -7.04 -2.88 -7.39
CA GLN A 70 -8.46 -2.79 -7.05
C GLN A 70 -9.01 -4.07 -6.42
N ILE A 71 -8.52 -5.25 -6.83
CA ILE A 71 -8.89 -6.53 -6.20
C ILE A 71 -8.28 -6.66 -4.80
N ALA A 72 -7.01 -6.27 -4.64
CA ALA A 72 -6.31 -6.33 -3.36
C ALA A 72 -6.76 -5.24 -2.38
N PHE A 73 -7.20 -4.10 -2.91
CA PHE A 73 -7.66 -2.91 -2.21
C PHE A 73 -8.98 -2.47 -2.84
N PRO A 74 -10.10 -3.17 -2.57
CA PRO A 74 -11.40 -2.76 -3.07
C PRO A 74 -11.73 -1.37 -2.54
N ASP A 75 -12.18 -0.49 -3.41
CA ASP A 75 -12.66 0.85 -3.04
C ASP A 75 -13.62 0.71 -1.84
N ASN A 76 -13.35 1.41 -0.74
CA ASN A 76 -14.03 1.37 0.57
C ASN A 76 -13.77 0.19 1.53
N THR A 77 -12.87 -0.77 1.24
CA THR A 77 -12.53 -1.79 2.25
C THR A 77 -11.40 -1.29 3.16
N TYR A 78 -11.74 -0.99 4.41
CA TYR A 78 -10.73 -0.57 5.40
C TYR A 78 -9.75 -1.72 5.69
N MET A 79 -8.46 -1.40 5.77
CA MET A 79 -7.39 -2.33 6.08
C MET A 79 -7.04 -2.33 7.57
N SER A 80 -6.68 -3.50 8.11
CA SER A 80 -6.33 -3.66 9.53
C SER A 80 -4.94 -3.10 9.83
N LEU A 81 -4.87 -1.92 10.44
CA LEU A 81 -3.61 -1.37 10.97
C LEU A 81 -3.05 -2.26 12.09
N THR A 82 -3.92 -2.93 12.84
CA THR A 82 -3.50 -3.85 13.89
C THR A 82 -2.74 -5.05 13.34
N GLU A 83 -3.16 -5.59 12.18
CA GLU A 83 -2.43 -6.68 11.53
C GLU A 83 -1.10 -6.21 10.93
N ILE A 84 -1.07 -5.03 10.30
CA ILE A 84 0.18 -4.44 9.79
C ILE A 84 1.16 -4.21 10.94
N ALA A 85 0.70 -3.66 12.07
CA ALA A 85 1.52 -3.43 13.25
C ALA A 85 2.11 -4.73 13.85
N ARG A 86 1.37 -5.84 13.81
CA ARG A 86 1.86 -7.16 14.27
C ARG A 86 3.06 -7.68 13.51
N GLN A 87 3.25 -7.25 12.25
CA GLN A 87 4.43 -7.63 11.46
C GLN A 87 5.71 -7.00 12.03
N LYS A 88 5.60 -5.90 12.78
CA LYS A 88 6.72 -5.19 13.40
C LYS A 88 6.93 -5.56 14.87
N ASP A 89 5.84 -5.58 15.63
CA ASP A 89 5.83 -5.91 17.05
C ASP A 89 4.59 -6.77 17.34
N THR A 90 4.85 -8.03 17.69
CA THR A 90 3.82 -9.03 17.92
C THR A 90 3.14 -8.88 19.27
N GLU A 91 3.78 -8.24 20.25
CA GLU A 91 3.27 -8.20 21.63
C GLU A 91 2.31 -7.04 21.87
N VAL A 92 2.60 -5.83 21.34
CA VAL A 92 1.75 -4.65 21.58
C VAL A 92 1.47 -3.82 20.31
N PRO A 93 0.65 -4.35 19.36
CA PRO A 93 0.34 -3.65 18.11
C PRO A 93 -0.33 -2.27 18.30
N SER A 94 -1.09 -2.09 19.39
CA SER A 94 -1.73 -0.82 19.72
C SER A 94 -0.73 0.28 20.06
N TYR A 95 0.42 -0.08 20.66
CA TYR A 95 1.47 0.87 20.98
C TYR A 95 2.16 1.38 19.71
N VAL A 96 2.35 0.52 18.71
CA VAL A 96 2.89 0.92 17.40
C VAL A 96 2.00 1.97 16.74
N ILE A 97 0.68 1.74 16.70
CA ILE A 97 -0.29 2.69 16.14
C ILE A 97 -0.30 4.01 16.94
N GLN A 98 -0.24 3.93 18.27
CA GLN A 98 -0.15 5.12 19.11
C GLN A 98 1.15 5.90 18.86
N SER A 99 2.27 5.20 18.64
CA SER A 99 3.56 5.81 18.32
C SER A 99 3.54 6.56 16.99
N TRP A 100 2.88 5.99 15.99
CA TRP A 100 2.65 6.64 14.71
C TRP A 100 1.85 7.94 14.86
N LEU A 101 0.77 7.94 15.64
CA LEU A 101 -0.04 9.14 15.91
C LEU A 101 0.68 10.23 16.72
N ARG A 102 1.84 9.95 17.34
CA ARG A 102 2.66 10.98 17.99
C ARG A 102 3.48 11.80 16.99
N ASN A 103 3.61 11.34 15.75
CA ASN A 103 4.40 12.03 14.74
C ASN A 103 3.59 13.18 14.12
N TYR A 104 4.16 14.39 14.13
CA TYR A 104 3.53 15.58 13.52
C TYR A 104 3.23 15.37 12.04
N GLY A 105 4.17 14.80 11.28
CA GLY A 105 3.99 14.53 9.86
C GLY A 105 2.85 13.55 9.57
N THR A 106 2.64 12.57 10.46
CA THR A 106 1.48 11.68 10.39
C THR A 106 0.17 12.43 10.57
N ILE A 107 0.08 13.31 11.57
CA ILE A 107 -1.16 14.06 11.82
C ILE A 107 -1.46 15.04 10.69
N GLU A 108 -0.46 15.71 10.11
CA GLU A 108 -0.64 16.54 8.92
C GLU A 108 -1.10 15.73 7.71
N PHE A 109 -0.51 14.55 7.48
CA PHE A 109 -0.96 13.65 6.41
C PHE A 109 -2.43 13.25 6.60
N LEU A 110 -2.82 12.83 7.81
CA LEU A 110 -4.20 12.48 8.12
C LEU A 110 -5.15 13.67 7.95
N ARG A 111 -4.74 14.87 8.39
CA ARG A 111 -5.49 16.11 8.19
C ARG A 111 -5.75 16.37 6.71
N LEU A 112 -4.74 16.26 5.86
CA LEU A 112 -4.89 16.46 4.42
C LEU A 112 -5.86 15.44 3.81
N TRP A 113 -5.67 14.16 4.13
CA TRP A 113 -6.55 13.09 3.63
C TRP A 113 -8.02 13.32 4.05
N GLU A 114 -8.26 13.70 5.30
CA GLU A 114 -9.60 13.98 5.81
C GLU A 114 -10.22 15.23 5.15
N LYS A 115 -9.46 16.30 4.92
CA LYS A 115 -9.99 17.49 4.23
C LYS A 115 -10.44 17.19 2.81
N GLU A 116 -9.76 16.28 2.12
CA GLU A 116 -10.11 15.88 0.75
C GLU A 116 -11.27 14.87 0.71
N SER A 117 -11.34 13.97 1.70
CA SER A 117 -12.22 12.80 1.66
C SER A 117 -13.44 12.87 2.59
N ASN A 118 -13.45 13.80 3.56
CA ASN A 118 -14.45 13.88 4.61
C ASN A 118 -15.01 15.30 4.78
N PRO A 119 -16.17 15.61 4.17
CA PRO A 119 -16.82 16.91 4.29
C PRO A 119 -17.24 17.31 5.72
N LYS A 120 -17.23 16.37 6.67
CA LYS A 120 -17.60 16.60 8.08
C LYS A 120 -16.39 16.79 8.98
N PHE A 121 -15.17 16.78 8.43
CA PHE A 121 -13.96 16.97 9.20
C PHE A 121 -13.86 18.39 9.75
N VAL A 122 -13.52 18.51 11.04
CA VAL A 122 -13.40 19.79 11.74
C VAL A 122 -11.93 20.18 11.84
N ASP A 123 -11.49 21.05 10.93
CA ASP A 123 -10.08 21.43 10.76
C ASP A 123 -9.56 22.33 11.89
N GLU A 124 -10.44 23.13 12.48
CA GLU A 124 -10.14 23.99 13.63
C GLU A 124 -9.77 23.15 14.86
N GLU A 125 -10.53 22.08 15.13
CA GLU A 125 -10.25 21.13 16.22
C GLU A 125 -8.96 20.34 15.97
N CYS A 126 -8.69 19.98 14.71
CA CYS A 126 -7.42 19.38 14.32
C CYS A 126 -6.25 20.33 14.65
N THR A 127 -6.39 21.62 14.33
CA THR A 127 -5.37 22.64 14.64
C THR A 127 -5.14 22.75 16.14
N ALA A 128 -6.19 22.75 16.95
CA ALA A 128 -6.09 22.75 18.41
C ALA A 128 -5.38 21.50 18.96
N LEU A 129 -5.64 20.32 18.39
CA LEU A 129 -4.93 19.09 18.76
C LEU A 129 -3.44 19.16 18.42
N ILE A 130 -3.09 19.65 17.23
CA ILE A 130 -1.70 19.82 16.79
C ILE A 130 -0.94 20.76 17.75
N GLU A 131 -1.54 21.87 18.15
CA GLU A 131 -0.94 22.78 19.14
C GLU A 131 -0.72 22.09 20.48
N ARG A 132 -1.67 21.28 20.94
CA ARG A 132 -1.51 20.51 22.19
C ARG A 132 -0.42 19.45 22.11
N MET A 133 -0.20 18.84 20.95
CA MET A 133 0.87 17.84 20.73
C MET A 133 2.28 18.41 20.83
N LYS A 134 2.45 19.75 20.76
CA LYS A 134 3.73 20.39 21.06
C LYS A 134 4.13 20.25 22.53
N SER A 135 3.15 20.00 23.41
CA SER A 135 3.41 19.72 24.82
C SER A 135 3.83 18.25 25.01
N SER A 136 4.97 18.03 25.65
CA SER A 136 5.52 16.69 25.90
C SER A 136 4.65 15.81 26.83
N SER A 137 3.75 16.41 27.61
CA SER A 137 2.83 15.70 28.49
C SER A 137 1.57 15.20 27.78
N PHE A 138 1.30 15.68 26.56
CA PHE A 138 0.12 15.30 25.81
C PHE A 138 0.43 14.18 24.85
N THR A 139 -0.33 13.08 24.94
CA THR A 139 -0.32 12.00 23.97
C THR A 139 -1.68 11.91 23.31
N LEU A 140 -1.73 12.23 22.01
CA LEU A 140 -2.94 12.08 21.21
C LEU A 140 -3.29 10.59 21.09
N THR A 141 -4.53 10.24 21.41
CA THR A 141 -5.08 8.91 21.17
C THR A 141 -5.96 8.92 19.93
N LEU A 142 -6.10 7.77 19.26
CA LEU A 142 -7.01 7.64 18.12
C LEU A 142 -8.46 8.01 18.47
N LYS A 143 -8.90 7.65 19.69
CA LYS A 143 -10.23 8.01 20.18
C LYS A 143 -10.41 9.53 20.28
N GLN A 144 -9.39 10.25 20.78
CA GLN A 144 -9.41 11.72 20.82
C GLN A 144 -9.35 12.32 19.42
N TRP A 145 -8.54 11.76 18.51
CA TRP A 145 -8.52 12.19 17.11
C TRP A 145 -9.93 12.15 16.51
N ILE A 146 -10.55 10.97 16.48
CA ILE A 146 -11.88 10.77 15.89
C ILE A 146 -12.95 11.63 16.60
N ALA A 147 -12.94 11.67 17.93
CA ALA A 147 -13.99 12.35 18.69
C ALA A 147 -13.96 13.88 18.54
N ASN A 148 -12.77 14.49 18.42
CA ASN A 148 -12.65 15.95 18.28
C ASN A 148 -12.78 16.41 16.83
N THR A 149 -12.23 15.65 15.87
CA THR A 149 -12.17 16.10 14.47
C THR A 149 -13.26 15.52 13.56
N GLY A 150 -14.00 14.50 14.02
CA GLY A 150 -14.96 13.80 13.17
C GLY A 150 -14.31 12.96 12.07
N ALA A 151 -13.02 12.62 12.23
CA ALA A 151 -12.26 11.81 11.28
C ALA A 151 -12.93 10.47 10.96
N VAL A 152 -12.95 10.11 9.68
CA VAL A 152 -13.53 8.85 9.20
C VAL A 152 -12.48 7.90 8.64
N GLY A 153 -11.33 8.39 8.22
CA GLY A 153 -10.26 7.63 7.57
C GLY A 153 -9.64 6.55 8.44
N ILE A 154 -9.82 6.62 9.76
CA ILE A 154 -9.44 5.58 10.72
C ILE A 154 -10.62 5.27 11.63
N THR A 155 -10.86 3.98 11.88
CA THR A 155 -11.89 3.50 12.79
C THR A 155 -11.34 2.43 13.74
N SER A 156 -11.96 2.28 14.90
CA SER A 156 -11.63 1.22 15.86
C SER A 156 -12.88 0.39 16.17
N LYS A 157 -12.76 -0.93 16.06
CA LYS A 157 -13.82 -1.89 16.41
C LYS A 157 -13.41 -2.68 17.64
N GLN A 158 -14.35 -2.90 18.56
CA GLN A 158 -14.17 -3.77 19.72
C GLN A 158 -14.67 -5.19 19.43
N GLY A 159 -14.13 -6.21 20.12
CA GLY A 159 -14.60 -7.59 20.06
C GLY A 159 -13.61 -8.59 19.45
N LYS A 160 -14.10 -9.82 19.15
CA LYS A 160 -13.30 -10.97 18.71
C LYS A 160 -12.53 -10.74 17.38
N ASN A 161 -13.03 -9.85 16.53
CA ASN A 161 -12.39 -9.36 15.31
C ASN A 161 -12.15 -7.84 15.40
N GLY A 162 -11.93 -7.36 16.62
CA GLY A 162 -11.64 -5.96 16.91
C GLY A 162 -10.23 -5.57 16.47
N GLY A 163 -9.99 -4.27 16.44
CA GLY A 163 -8.74 -3.70 15.97
C GLY A 163 -8.93 -2.28 15.48
N THR A 164 -7.85 -1.71 15.00
CA THR A 164 -7.84 -0.43 14.30
C THR A 164 -7.76 -0.69 12.81
N PHE A 165 -8.65 -0.04 12.07
CA PHE A 165 -8.75 -0.16 10.63
C PHE A 165 -8.64 1.23 10.00
N ALA A 166 -8.08 1.33 8.81
CA ALA A 166 -7.97 2.60 8.10
C ALA A 166 -8.23 2.45 6.61
N HIS A 167 -8.55 3.57 5.96
CA HIS A 167 -8.61 3.66 4.50
C HIS A 167 -7.30 3.16 3.86
N PRO A 168 -7.33 2.53 2.68
CA PRO A 168 -6.14 2.03 2.01
C PRO A 168 -4.96 3.00 1.91
N ASP A 169 -5.20 4.27 1.56
CA ASP A 169 -4.14 5.28 1.48
C ASP A 169 -3.45 5.51 2.83
N ILE A 170 -4.26 5.61 3.90
CA ILE A 170 -3.78 5.82 5.26
C ILE A 170 -3.01 4.59 5.75
N ALA A 171 -3.52 3.39 5.46
CA ALA A 171 -2.83 2.15 5.79
C ALA A 171 -1.54 1.96 4.97
N CYS A 172 -1.48 2.46 3.74
CA CYS A 172 -0.24 2.53 2.96
C CYS A 172 0.77 3.49 3.58
N GLU A 173 0.34 4.68 4.03
CA GLU A 173 1.21 5.62 4.76
C GLU A 173 1.74 4.99 6.05
N PHE A 174 0.88 4.35 6.84
CA PHE A 174 1.27 3.62 8.04
C PHE A 174 2.31 2.53 7.73
N SER A 175 2.11 1.76 6.66
CA SER A 175 3.04 0.72 6.21
C SER A 175 4.40 1.32 5.83
N MET A 176 4.41 2.45 5.11
CA MET A 176 5.64 3.18 4.79
C MET A 176 6.31 3.74 6.06
N TRP A 177 5.55 4.12 7.08
CA TRP A 177 6.11 4.57 8.35
C TRP A 177 6.74 3.44 9.16
N ILE A 178 6.13 2.26 9.16
CA ILE A 178 6.66 1.07 9.87
C ILE A 178 7.92 0.52 9.19
N ASP A 179 7.93 0.46 7.86
CA ASP A 179 9.00 -0.17 7.09
C ASP A 179 9.71 0.84 6.15
N PRO A 180 10.91 1.30 6.54
CA PRO A 180 11.74 2.16 5.70
C PRO A 180 12.13 1.54 4.35
N ALA A 181 12.26 0.21 4.26
CA ALA A 181 12.59 -0.47 3.01
C ALA A 181 11.41 -0.37 2.03
N TYR A 182 10.19 -0.65 2.50
CA TYR A 182 8.97 -0.43 1.72
C TYR A 182 8.80 1.04 1.30
N ARG A 183 9.05 1.99 2.20
CA ARG A 183 9.02 3.43 1.87
C ARG A 183 10.00 3.78 0.75
N LEU A 184 11.24 3.28 0.81
CA LEU A 184 12.24 3.53 -0.23
C LEU A 184 11.82 2.92 -1.58
N ASP A 185 11.22 1.73 -1.56
CA ASP A 185 10.69 1.09 -2.76
C ASP A 185 9.57 1.92 -3.42
N VAL A 186 8.62 2.45 -2.63
CA VAL A 186 7.58 3.36 -3.12
C VAL A 186 8.20 4.61 -3.76
N VAL A 187 9.20 5.23 -3.12
CA VAL A 187 9.90 6.40 -3.67
C VAL A 187 10.61 6.08 -4.98
N LYS A 188 11.28 4.92 -5.08
CA LYS A 188 11.93 4.47 -6.32
C LYS A 188 10.92 4.27 -7.44
N LYS A 189 9.81 3.60 -7.16
CA LYS A 189 8.72 3.38 -8.12
C LYS A 189 8.13 4.70 -8.62
N PHE A 190 7.89 5.65 -7.72
CA PHE A 190 7.41 7.00 -8.09
C PHE A 190 8.42 7.74 -8.98
N ARG A 191 9.72 7.67 -8.65
CA ARG A 191 10.78 8.27 -9.46
C ARG A 191 10.82 7.67 -10.87
N MET A 192 10.74 6.35 -11.00
CA MET A 192 10.75 5.67 -12.30
C MET A 192 9.54 6.10 -13.15
N ALA A 193 8.34 6.10 -12.57
CA ALA A 193 7.13 6.56 -13.25
C ALA A 193 7.19 8.03 -13.69
N SER A 194 7.92 8.87 -12.95
CA SER A 194 8.08 10.30 -13.28
C SER A 194 9.09 10.57 -14.39
N ILE A 195 10.05 9.67 -14.61
CA ILE A 195 11.04 9.74 -15.70
C ILE A 195 10.43 9.26 -17.03
N GLU A 196 9.35 8.48 -16.97
CA GLU A 196 8.69 7.90 -18.13
C GLU A 196 7.66 8.83 -18.82
N LYS A 197 7.41 10.03 -18.27
CA LYS A 197 6.58 11.10 -18.87
C LYS A 197 7.42 12.06 -19.70
#